data_AF-A0A6N7Q8K6-F1
#
_entry.id   AF-A0A6N7Q8K6-F1
#
_cell.length_a   1.000
_cell.length_b   1.000
_cell.length_c   1.000
_cell.angle_alpha   90.00
_cell.angle_beta   90.00
_cell.angle_gamma   90.00
#
_symmetry.space_group_name_H-M   'P 1'
#
loop_
_entity.id
_entity.type
_entity.pdbx_description
1 polymer ?
#
loop_
_entity_poly.entity_id
_entity_poly.type
_entity_poly.pdbx_seq_one_letter_code
_entity_poly.pdbx_strand_id
1 'polypeptide(L)'
;MLKRWLAALLALFAAASPAAADSWREGGLYATSRQEGGYVLLKILKLDADGVHVRVYSNVYPVPPKAVDTSTLYLAGDNRHDDEPLGMGHLPISRASFAGWDLHFVQQSSVTEEELEGYRIWQEAQGGYF
;
A
#
# COMPACT_ATOMS: atom_id res chain seq x y z
N MET A 1 -34.91 31.73 -25.91
CA MET A 1 -34.86 31.59 -24.44
C MET A 1 -34.78 30.11 -24.11
N LEU A 2 -33.59 29.59 -23.78
CA LEU A 2 -33.46 28.24 -23.23
C LEU A 2 -32.30 28.24 -22.22
N LYS A 3 -32.59 27.69 -21.04
CA LYS A 3 -31.92 27.94 -19.77
C LYS A 3 -30.51 27.31 -19.73
N ARG A 4 -29.57 28.12 -19.21
CA ARG A 4 -28.18 27.75 -18.88
C ARG A 4 -28.20 26.76 -17.72
N TRP A 5 -27.54 25.62 -17.87
CA TRP A 5 -27.21 24.76 -16.74
C TRP A 5 -25.72 24.92 -16.45
N LEU A 6 -25.41 25.59 -15.35
CA LEU A 6 -24.08 25.65 -14.76
C LEU A 6 -23.97 24.43 -13.82
N ALA A 7 -23.18 23.44 -14.17
CA ALA A 7 -22.77 22.40 -13.23
C ALA A 7 -21.46 22.85 -12.58
N ALA A 8 -21.51 23.23 -11.30
CA ALA A 8 -20.33 23.48 -10.50
C ALA A 8 -19.72 22.13 -10.07
N LEU A 9 -18.55 21.81 -10.59
CA LEU A 9 -17.70 20.73 -10.09
C LEU A 9 -16.91 21.26 -8.89
N LEU A 10 -17.39 20.97 -7.67
CA LEU A 10 -16.58 21.08 -6.46
C LEU A 10 -15.62 19.89 -6.42
N ALA A 11 -14.34 20.11 -6.72
CA ALA A 11 -13.29 19.17 -6.37
C ALA A 11 -13.05 19.26 -4.85
N LEU A 12 -13.54 18.27 -4.09
CA LEU A 12 -13.06 18.07 -2.72
C LEU A 12 -11.66 17.48 -2.77
N PHE A 13 -10.65 18.32 -2.60
CA PHE A 13 -9.33 17.86 -2.16
C PHE A 13 -9.44 17.54 -0.66
N ALA A 14 -9.62 16.26 -0.33
CA ALA A 14 -9.38 15.80 1.03
C ALA A 14 -7.87 15.93 1.29
N ALA A 15 -7.48 16.93 2.06
CA ALA A 15 -6.13 16.98 2.60
C ALA A 15 -5.94 15.75 3.50
N ALA A 16 -4.98 14.89 3.16
CA ALA A 16 -4.62 13.75 4.01
C ALA A 16 -4.28 14.28 5.40
N SER A 17 -5.00 13.80 6.42
CA SER A 17 -4.78 14.24 7.80
C SER A 17 -3.35 13.87 8.26
N PRO A 18 -2.59 14.81 8.85
CA PRO A 18 -1.22 14.56 9.33
C PRO A 18 -1.13 13.52 10.46
N ALA A 19 -2.26 13.11 11.05
CA ALA A 19 -2.32 12.12 12.11
C ALA A 19 -2.01 10.67 11.67
N ALA A 20 -1.95 10.38 10.37
CA ALA A 20 -1.68 9.02 9.89
C ALA A 20 -0.20 8.59 10.08
N ALA A 21 0.75 9.54 10.06
CA ALA A 21 2.19 9.24 9.99
C ALA A 21 2.81 8.66 11.28
N ASP A 22 2.20 8.91 12.44
CA ASP A 22 2.76 8.50 13.75
C ASP A 22 2.34 7.08 14.20
N SER A 23 1.67 6.31 13.34
CA SER A 23 1.09 5.00 13.71
C SER A 23 1.56 3.81 12.87
N TRP A 24 2.44 4.06 11.89
CA TRP A 24 3.00 3.01 11.05
C TRP A 24 3.94 2.12 11.86
N ARG A 25 3.86 0.81 11.64
CA ARG A 25 4.65 -0.17 12.37
C ARG A 25 5.17 -1.24 11.45
N GLU A 26 6.44 -1.59 11.61
CA GLU A 26 7.03 -2.76 10.94
C GLU A 26 6.22 -4.01 11.28
N GLY A 27 6.02 -4.89 10.30
CA GLY A 27 5.15 -6.06 10.38
C GLY A 27 3.65 -5.74 10.37
N GLY A 28 3.25 -4.46 10.39
CA GLY A 28 1.86 -4.07 10.26
C GLY A 28 1.32 -4.41 8.86
N LEU A 29 0.17 -5.07 8.82
CA LEU A 29 -0.62 -5.27 7.62
C LEU A 29 -1.68 -4.17 7.51
N TYR A 30 -1.76 -3.57 6.33
CA TYR A 30 -2.68 -2.48 6.02
C TYR A 30 -3.44 -2.79 4.74
N ALA A 31 -4.69 -2.36 4.67
CA ALA A 31 -5.49 -2.34 3.45
C ALA A 31 -5.47 -0.94 2.83
N THR A 32 -5.38 -0.86 1.51
CA THR A 32 -5.53 0.37 0.74
C THR A 32 -6.43 0.12 -0.47
N SER A 33 -7.21 1.13 -0.85
CA SER A 33 -8.14 1.04 -1.98
C SER A 33 -7.40 1.02 -3.32
N ARG A 34 -7.89 0.22 -4.26
CA ARG A 34 -7.42 0.24 -5.65
C ARG A 34 -8.25 1.19 -6.51
N GLN A 35 -7.67 1.68 -7.61
CA GLN A 35 -8.40 2.46 -8.61
C GLN A 35 -9.48 1.63 -9.30
N GLU A 36 -9.23 0.35 -9.55
CA GLU A 36 -10.21 -0.58 -10.15
C GLU A 36 -11.29 -1.04 -9.16
N GLY A 37 -11.24 -0.55 -7.91
CA GLY A 37 -12.12 -0.95 -6.83
C GLY A 37 -11.58 -2.11 -5.98
N GLY A 38 -12.21 -2.30 -4.82
CA GLY A 38 -11.71 -3.22 -3.79
C GLY A 38 -10.43 -2.72 -3.12
N TYR A 39 -9.81 -3.62 -2.36
CA TYR A 39 -8.68 -3.34 -1.48
C TYR A 39 -7.58 -4.37 -1.67
N VAL A 40 -6.34 -3.92 -1.70
CA VAL A 40 -5.15 -4.79 -1.59
C VAL A 40 -4.58 -4.68 -0.19
N LEU A 41 -3.84 -5.71 0.20
CA LEU A 41 -3.05 -5.67 1.42
C LEU A 41 -1.60 -5.35 1.13
N LEU A 42 -1.01 -4.58 2.02
CA LEU A 42 0.44 -4.38 2.09
C LEU A 42 0.95 -4.65 3.50
N LYS A 43 2.20 -5.11 3.59
CA LYS A 43 2.95 -5.24 4.84
C LYS A 43 4.07 -4.21 4.84
N ILE A 44 4.22 -3.47 5.94
CA ILE A 44 5.42 -2.68 6.17
C ILE A 44 6.55 -3.61 6.59
N LEU A 45 7.58 -3.74 5.77
CA LEU A 45 8.75 -4.58 6.03
C LEU A 45 9.78 -3.83 6.87
N LYS A 46 10.02 -2.56 6.53
CA LYS A 46 10.98 -1.70 7.21
C LYS A 46 10.48 -0.26 7.24
N LEU A 47 10.74 0.42 8.36
CA LEU A 47 10.64 1.86 8.50
C LEU A 47 12.04 2.43 8.72
N ASP A 48 12.39 3.46 7.97
CA ASP A 48 13.60 4.24 8.19
C ASP A 48 13.28 5.75 8.19
N ALA A 49 14.33 6.57 8.21
CA ALA A 49 14.20 8.02 8.31
C ALA A 49 13.52 8.64 7.07
N ASP A 50 13.76 8.07 5.89
CA ASP A 50 13.46 8.69 4.60
C ASP A 50 12.23 8.05 3.92
N GLY A 51 11.90 6.81 4.27
CA GLY A 51 10.79 6.09 3.66
C GLY A 51 10.26 4.88 4.42
N VAL A 52 9.45 4.13 3.68
CA VAL A 52 8.74 2.93 4.09
C VAL A 52 9.00 1.87 3.03
N HIS A 53 9.51 0.72 3.45
CA HIS A 53 9.66 -0.43 2.56
C HIS A 53 8.47 -1.35 2.75
N VAL A 54 7.69 -1.54 1.68
CA VAL A 54 6.47 -2.35 1.74
C VAL A 54 6.55 -3.57 0.84
N ARG A 55 5.82 -4.61 1.23
CA ARG A 55 5.38 -5.68 0.34
C ARG A 55 3.92 -5.43 0.00
N VAL A 56 3.53 -5.53 -1.26
CA VAL A 56 2.13 -5.42 -1.71
C VAL A 56 1.68 -6.78 -2.24
N TYR A 57 0.62 -7.33 -1.66
CA TYR A 57 0.09 -8.64 -2.03
C TYR A 57 -0.93 -8.53 -3.17
N SER A 58 -1.10 -9.63 -3.90
CA SER A 58 -2.02 -9.71 -5.03
C SER A 58 -3.46 -10.00 -4.65
N ASN A 59 -3.73 -10.38 -3.41
CA ASN A 59 -5.08 -10.61 -2.91
C ASN A 59 -5.93 -9.33 -3.02
N VAL A 60 -7.14 -9.46 -3.58
CA VAL A 60 -8.11 -8.37 -3.67
C VAL A 60 -9.31 -8.68 -2.79
N TYR A 61 -9.68 -7.74 -1.93
CA TYR A 61 -10.83 -7.83 -1.06
C TYR A 61 -11.89 -6.81 -1.47
N PRO A 62 -13.19 -7.16 -1.47
CA PRO A 62 -14.24 -6.21 -1.82
C PRO A 62 -14.41 -5.09 -0.77
N VAL A 63 -14.01 -5.36 0.48
CA VAL A 63 -13.99 -4.42 1.61
C VAL A 63 -12.73 -4.67 2.44
N PRO A 64 -12.25 -3.70 3.26
CA PRO A 64 -11.09 -3.92 4.12
C PRO A 64 -11.34 -5.09 5.08
N PRO A 65 -10.51 -6.15 5.05
CA PRO A 65 -10.67 -7.27 5.97
C PRO A 65 -10.36 -6.84 7.40
N LYS A 66 -11.08 -7.40 8.38
CA LYS A 66 -10.79 -7.16 9.81
C LYS A 66 -9.62 -7.99 10.33
N ALA A 67 -9.35 -9.12 9.69
CA ALA A 67 -8.26 -10.04 9.96
C ALA A 67 -8.02 -10.89 8.71
N VAL A 68 -6.80 -11.39 8.55
CA VAL A 68 -6.37 -12.22 7.43
C VAL A 68 -5.46 -13.35 7.93
N ASP A 69 -5.68 -14.53 7.37
CA ASP A 69 -4.72 -15.62 7.44
C ASP A 69 -3.55 -15.31 6.49
N THR A 70 -2.40 -14.97 7.07
CA THR A 70 -1.23 -14.57 6.30
C THR A 70 -0.66 -15.67 5.41
N SER A 71 -1.00 -16.94 5.65
CA SER A 71 -0.58 -18.05 4.78
C SER A 71 -1.29 -18.06 3.42
N THR A 72 -2.40 -17.32 3.31
CA THR A 72 -3.18 -17.18 2.06
C THR A 72 -2.72 -16.01 1.20
N LEU A 73 -1.80 -15.19 1.71
CA LEU A 73 -1.28 -14.03 1.00
C LEU A 73 -0.24 -14.45 -0.02
N TYR A 74 -0.31 -13.88 -1.22
CA TYR A 74 0.58 -14.25 -2.32
C TYR A 74 1.00 -13.06 -3.17
N LEU A 75 2.03 -13.29 -3.98
CA LEU A 75 2.59 -12.32 -4.94
C LEU A 75 2.46 -12.91 -6.35
N ALA A 76 1.51 -12.40 -7.12
CA ALA A 76 1.42 -12.73 -8.53
C ALA A 76 2.60 -12.08 -9.27
N GLY A 77 3.30 -12.87 -10.08
CA GLY A 77 4.42 -12.40 -10.93
C GLY A 77 3.98 -12.10 -12.35
N ASP A 78 4.92 -12.16 -13.30
CA ASP A 78 4.68 -11.79 -14.70
C ASP A 78 3.67 -12.69 -15.44
N ASN A 79 3.46 -13.92 -14.96
CA ASN A 79 2.53 -14.89 -15.56
C ASN A 79 1.12 -14.84 -14.96
N ARG A 80 0.77 -13.76 -14.26
CA ARG A 80 -0.55 -13.55 -13.63
C ARG A 80 -1.68 -13.47 -14.67
N HIS A 81 -2.92 -13.65 -14.21
CA HIS A 81 -4.10 -13.36 -15.04
C HIS A 81 -4.25 -11.85 -15.28
N ASP A 82 -4.97 -11.48 -16.35
CA ASP A 82 -5.13 -10.08 -16.77
C ASP A 82 -5.82 -9.21 -15.68
N ASP A 83 -6.72 -9.81 -14.90
CA ASP A 83 -7.50 -9.17 -13.84
C ASP A 83 -6.85 -9.26 -12.45
N GLU A 84 -5.74 -9.98 -12.34
CA GLU A 84 -4.98 -10.14 -11.11
C GLU A 84 -3.95 -9.02 -10.95
N PRO A 85 -3.88 -8.33 -9.80
CA PRO A 85 -2.87 -7.30 -9.60
C PRO A 85 -1.48 -7.91 -9.39
N LEU A 86 -0.47 -7.23 -9.93
CA LEU A 86 0.93 -7.58 -9.72
C LEU A 86 1.28 -7.47 -8.23
N GLY A 87 1.92 -8.51 -7.69
CA GLY A 87 2.48 -8.48 -6.35
C GLY A 87 3.84 -7.81 -6.34
N MET A 88 4.12 -7.01 -5.32
CA MET A 88 5.44 -6.39 -5.13
C MET A 88 6.09 -6.98 -3.89
N GLY A 89 7.15 -7.76 -4.08
CA GLY A 89 7.89 -8.38 -2.97
C GLY A 89 8.59 -7.37 -2.07
N HIS A 90 9.06 -6.26 -2.67
CA HIS A 90 9.72 -5.14 -2.00
C HIS A 90 9.54 -3.86 -2.83
N LEU A 91 9.01 -2.81 -2.21
CA LEU A 91 8.77 -1.50 -2.81
C LEU A 91 9.19 -0.39 -1.83
N PRO A 92 10.28 0.35 -2.10
CA PRO A 92 10.72 1.50 -1.31
C PRO A 92 9.92 2.76 -1.65
N ILE A 93 9.17 3.31 -0.69
CA ILE A 93 8.31 4.49 -0.91
C ILE A 93 8.69 5.60 0.05
N SER A 94 8.75 6.84 -0.42
CA SER A 94 8.99 7.97 0.46
C SER A 94 7.84 8.13 1.48
N ARG A 95 8.15 8.67 2.67
CA ARG A 95 7.11 8.88 3.70
C ARG A 95 5.97 9.78 3.20
N ALA A 96 6.30 10.77 2.38
CA ALA A 96 5.33 11.70 1.80
C ALA A 96 4.36 10.97 0.85
N SER A 97 4.88 10.15 -0.07
CA SER A 97 4.05 9.34 -0.97
C SER A 97 3.18 8.35 -0.19
N PHE A 98 3.76 7.66 0.81
CA PHE A 98 3.05 6.65 1.59
C PHE A 98 1.91 7.24 2.46
N ALA A 99 2.06 8.48 2.95
CA ALA A 99 1.00 9.16 3.70
C ALA A 99 -0.27 9.42 2.87
N GLY A 100 -0.17 9.42 1.53
CA GLY A 100 -1.31 9.59 0.63
C GLY A 100 -2.10 8.32 0.34
N TRP A 101 -1.69 7.15 0.85
CA TRP A 101 -2.23 5.84 0.43
C TRP A 101 -3.53 5.42 1.15
N ASP A 102 -4.16 6.28 1.95
CA ASP A 102 -5.38 5.99 2.72
C ASP A 102 -5.38 4.60 3.38
N LEU A 103 -4.48 4.43 4.35
CA LEU A 103 -4.17 3.12 4.92
C LEU A 103 -5.12 2.76 6.07
N HIS A 104 -5.70 1.57 5.99
CA HIS A 104 -6.47 0.96 7.07
C HIS A 104 -5.66 -0.15 7.73
N PHE A 105 -5.27 0.02 9.00
CA PHE A 105 -4.59 -1.04 9.74
C PHE A 105 -5.51 -2.25 9.89
N VAL A 106 -4.99 -3.43 9.54
CA VAL A 106 -5.69 -4.72 9.63
C VAL A 106 -5.22 -5.49 10.85
N GLN A 107 -3.93 -5.83 10.89
CA GLN A 107 -3.36 -6.61 12.00
C GLN A 107 -1.84 -6.46 12.09
N GLN A 108 -1.28 -6.80 13.25
CA GLN A 108 0.16 -7.00 13.41
C GLN A 108 0.55 -8.39 12.90
N SER A 109 1.69 -8.47 12.21
CA SER A 109 2.37 -9.70 11.84
C SER A 109 3.87 -9.58 12.14
N SER A 110 4.60 -10.68 11.98
CA SER A 110 6.07 -10.65 11.96
C SER A 110 6.57 -10.29 10.55
N VAL A 111 7.80 -9.79 10.51
CA VAL A 111 8.62 -9.69 9.29
C VAL A 111 9.67 -10.77 9.39
N THR A 112 9.82 -11.59 8.35
CA THR A 112 10.86 -12.62 8.31
C THR A 112 12.14 -12.10 7.67
N GLU A 113 13.26 -12.78 7.92
CA GLU A 113 14.55 -12.46 7.29
C GLU A 113 14.53 -12.60 5.76
N GLU A 114 13.70 -13.50 5.24
CA GLU A 114 13.48 -13.67 3.80
C GLU A 114 12.72 -12.47 3.23
N GLU A 115 11.71 -11.95 3.95
CA GLU A 115 11.00 -10.74 3.53
C GLU A 115 11.91 -9.51 3.47
N LEU A 116 13.01 -9.48 4.21
CA LEU A 116 14.00 -8.40 4.23
C LEU A 116 15.11 -8.53 3.19
N GLU A 117 15.13 -9.58 2.37
CA GLU A 117 16.17 -9.76 1.34
C GLU A 117 16.20 -8.59 0.35
N GLY A 118 15.06 -8.20 -0.19
CA GLY A 118 14.96 -7.06 -1.11
C GLY A 118 15.41 -5.74 -0.48
N TYR A 119 15.11 -5.53 0.80
CA TYR A 119 15.60 -4.38 1.55
C TYR A 119 17.13 -4.35 1.66
N ARG A 120 17.77 -5.48 1.98
CA ARG A 120 19.24 -5.57 2.03
C ARG A 120 19.88 -5.26 0.69
N ILE A 121 19.37 -5.86 -0.39
CA ILE A 121 19.86 -5.60 -1.76
C ILE A 121 19.72 -4.12 -2.11
N TRP A 122 18.59 -3.50 -1.76
CA TRP A 122 18.36 -2.08 -1.98
C TRP A 122 19.35 -1.19 -1.20
N GLN A 123 19.68 -1.55 0.05
CA GLN A 123 20.69 -0.83 0.84
C GLN A 123 22.08 -0.93 0.21
N GLU A 124 22.48 -2.13 -0.22
CA GLU A 124 23.77 -2.39 -0.87
C GLU A 124 23.90 -1.60 -2.18
N ALA A 125 22.81 -1.49 -2.93
CA ALA A 125 22.73 -0.74 -4.18
C ALA A 125 22.58 0.78 -4.00
N GLN A 126 22.49 1.28 -2.76
CA GLN A 126 22.20 2.69 -2.47
C GLN A 126 20.92 3.17 -3.17
N GLY A 127 19.86 2.36 -3.09
CA GLY A 127 18.63 2.60 -3.82
C GLY A 127 17.91 3.89 -3.41
N GLY A 128 17.02 4.36 -4.30
CA GLY A 128 16.14 5.49 -4.05
C GLY A 128 14.74 5.08 -3.61
N TYR A 129 13.95 6.07 -3.20
CA TYR A 129 12.53 5.94 -2.92
C TYR A 129 11.69 6.45 -4.08
N PHE A 130 10.51 5.85 -4.26
CA PHE A 130 9.46 6.34 -5.15
C PHE A 130 8.55 7.39 -4.49
#